data_AF-A0A0F8YRU8-F1
#
_entry.id   AF-A0A0F8YRU8-F1
#
_cell.length_a   1.000
_cell.length_b   1.000
_cell.length_c   1.000
_cell.angle_alpha   90.00
_cell.angle_beta   90.00
_cell.angle_gamma   90.00
#
_symmetry.space_group_name_H-M   'P 1'
#
loop_
_entity.id
_entity.type
_entity.pdbx_description
1 polymer ?
#
loop_
_entity_poly.entity_id
_entity_poly.type
_entity_poly.pdbx_seq_one_letter_code
_entity_poly.pdbx_strand_id
1 'polypeptide(L)' 'MTKKQAIARLQETHELSSAMLKPLGISFEAFLRLSQVGEKVANEAIEALIKELIRGKP' A
#
# COMPACT_ATOMS: atom_id res chain seq x y z
N MET A 1 -4.23 11.11 -8.94
CA MET A 1 -3.67 9.77 -9.22
C MET A 1 -4.81 8.77 -9.33
N THR A 2 -4.75 7.82 -10.27
CA THR A 2 -5.73 6.73 -10.42
C THR A 2 -5.31 5.48 -9.65
N LYS A 3 -6.23 4.51 -9.44
CA LYS A 3 -5.91 3.22 -8.80
C LYS A 3 -4.79 2.47 -9.54
N LYS A 4 -4.79 2.46 -10.87
CA LYS A 4 -3.73 1.83 -11.68
C LYS A 4 -2.37 2.49 -11.47
N GLN A 5 -2.32 3.82 -11.44
CA GLN A 5 -1.08 4.56 -11.16
C GLN A 5 -0.58 4.33 -9.74
N ALA A 6 -1.49 4.23 -8.77
CA ALA A 6 -1.15 3.94 -7.38
C ALA A 6 -0.52 2.55 -7.22
N ILE A 7 -1.10 1.53 -7.85
CA ILE A 7 -0.58 0.16 -7.84
C ILE A 7 0.80 0.12 -8.51
N ALA A 8 0.94 0.70 -9.71
CA ALA A 8 2.22 0.73 -10.41
C ALA A 8 3.33 1.37 -9.57
N ARG A 9 3.04 2.53 -8.96
CA ARG A 9 4.02 3.22 -8.12
C ARG A 9 4.35 2.45 -6.84
N LEU A 10 3.36 1.80 -6.22
CA LEU A 10 3.57 0.95 -5.05
C LEU A 10 4.45 -0.27 -5.40
N GLN A 11 4.28 -0.85 -6.58
CA GLN A 11 5.12 -1.95 -7.08
C GLN A 11 6.55 -1.51 -7.42
N GLU A 12 6.74 -0.31 -7.94
CA GLU A 12 8.07 0.21 -8.27
C GLU A 12 8.87 0.61 -7.02
N THR A 13 8.20 1.27 -6.07
CA THR A 13 8.88 1.90 -4.93
C THR A 13 8.87 1.04 -3.68
N HIS A 14 7.95 0.08 -3.57
CA HIS A 14 7.67 -0.64 -2.31
C HIS A 14 7.36 0.30 -1.14
N GLU A 15 6.97 1.55 -1.43
CA GLU A 15 6.66 2.57 -0.45
C GLU A 15 5.20 2.99 -0.58
N LEU A 16 4.47 2.90 0.54
CA LEU A 16 3.12 3.43 0.62
C LEU A 16 3.19 4.93 0.96
N SER A 17 2.56 5.77 0.14
CA SER A 17 2.45 7.22 0.43
C SER A 17 1.00 7.65 0.64
N SER A 18 0.81 8.76 1.34
CA SER A 18 -0.53 9.32 1.65
C SER A 18 -1.39 9.57 0.39
N ALA A 19 -0.75 9.91 -0.74
CA ALA A 19 -1.44 10.11 -2.02
C ALA A 19 -2.06 8.81 -2.58
N MET A 20 -1.58 7.64 -2.16
CA MET A 20 -2.06 6.33 -2.61
C MET A 20 -3.25 5.80 -1.80
N LEU A 21 -3.51 6.36 -0.62
CA LEU A 21 -4.49 5.80 0.31
C LEU A 21 -5.90 5.77 -0.27
N LYS A 22 -6.40 6.93 -0.71
CA LYS A 22 -7.74 7.06 -1.32
C LYS A 22 -7.94 6.15 -2.54
N PRO A 23 -7.06 6.14 -3.56
CA PRO A 23 -7.25 5.28 -4.73
C PRO A 23 -7.05 3.78 -4.46
N LEU A 24 -6.30 3.41 -3.42
CA LEU A 24 -6.14 2.01 -3.01
C LEU A 24 -7.19 1.54 -1.99
N GLY A 25 -8.05 2.44 -1.50
CA GLY A 25 -9.05 2.10 -0.47
C GLY A 25 -8.44 1.85 0.92
N ILE A 26 -7.25 2.38 1.19
CA ILE A 26 -6.54 2.19 2.45
C ILE A 26 -6.91 3.32 3.39
N SER A 27 -7.27 3.00 4.62
CA SER A 27 -7.54 4.01 5.64
C SER A 27 -6.27 4.68 6.13
N PHE A 28 -6.38 5.94 6.54
CA PHE A 28 -5.25 6.68 7.12
C PHE A 28 -4.71 6.02 8.39
N GLU A 29 -5.57 5.40 9.22
CA GLU A 29 -5.12 4.63 10.39
C GLU A 29 -4.29 3.40 10.02
N ALA A 30 -4.66 2.67 8.96
CA ALA A 30 -3.86 1.53 8.50
C ALA A 30 -2.46 1.98 8.06
N PHE A 31 -2.38 3.12 7.37
CA PHE A 31 -1.12 3.77 7.01
C PHE A 31 -0.28 4.16 8.23
N LEU A 32 -0.90 4.79 9.25
CA LEU A 32 -0.20 5.14 10.49
C LEU A 32 0.32 3.91 11.23
N ARG A 33 -0.47 2.84 11.35
CA ARG A 33 -0.01 1.59 11.96
C ARG A 33 1.20 1.00 11.23
N LEU A 34 1.22 1.08 9.91
CA LEU A 34 2.34 0.66 9.07
C LEU A 34 3.63 1.46 9.38
N SER A 35 3.52 2.76 9.65
CA SER A 35 4.69 3.58 10.04
C SER A 35 5.21 3.31 11.46
N GLN A 36 4.43 2.64 12.30
CA GLN A 36 4.78 2.34 13.70
C GLN A 36 5.40 0.96 13.89
N VAL A 37 5.32 0.08 12.89
CA VAL A 37 5.96 -1.23 12.93
C VAL A 37 7.40 -1.16 12.40
N GLY A 38 8.22 -2.14 12.77
CA GLY A 38 9.58 -2.23 12.24
C GLY A 38 9.61 -2.43 10.72
N GLU A 39 10.67 -1.94 10.08
CA GLU A 39 10.84 -1.92 8.62
C GLU A 39 10.58 -3.28 7.95
N LYS A 40 11.07 -4.37 8.55
CA LYS A 40 10.84 -5.73 8.04
C LYS A 40 9.35 -6.07 7.94
N VAL A 41 8.59 -5.78 8.99
CA VAL A 41 7.15 -6.06 9.05
C VAL A 41 6.38 -5.14 8.10
N ALA A 42 6.80 -3.88 7.99
CA ALA A 42 6.21 -2.94 7.04
C ALA A 42 6.37 -3.43 5.59
N ASN A 43 7.56 -3.89 5.22
CA ASN A 43 7.85 -4.42 3.89
C ASN A 43 7.01 -5.67 3.57
N GLU A 44 6.92 -6.61 4.52
CA GLU A 44 6.07 -7.80 4.36
C GLU A 44 4.59 -7.44 4.18
N ALA A 45 4.09 -6.45 4.94
CA ALA A 45 2.72 -5.97 4.81
C ALA A 45 2.46 -5.25 3.47
N ILE A 46 3.43 -4.48 2.96
CA ILE A 46 3.34 -3.83 1.65
C ILE A 46 3.33 -4.88 0.54
N GLU A 47 4.16 -5.92 0.62
CA GLU A 47 4.13 -7.02 -0.37
C GLU A 47 2.80 -7.75 -0.37
N ALA A 48 2.23 -8.04 0.81
CA ALA A 48 0.92 -8.66 0.93
C ALA A 48 -0.17 -7.78 0.31
N LEU A 49 -0.13 -6.47 0.59
CA LEU A 49 -1.03 -5.49 0.01
C LEU A 49 -0.95 -5.45 -1.52
N ILE A 50 0.25 -5.45 -2.10
CA ILE A 50 0.45 -5.48 -3.56
C ILE A 50 -0.19 -6.75 -4.15
N LYS A 51 0.02 -7.92 -3.54
CA LYS A 51 -0.55 -9.20 -3.99
C LYS A 51 -2.08 -9.18 -3.99
N GLU A 52 -2.70 -8.65 -2.94
CA GLU A 52 -4.17 -8.52 -2.85
C GLU A 52 -4.73 -7.54 -3.89
N LEU A 53 -4.08 -6.39 -4.07
CA LEU A 53 -4.50 -5.38 -5.05
C LEU A 53 -4.46 -5.89 -6.50
N ILE A 54 -3.51 -6.78 -6.82
CA ILE A 54 -3.38 -7.42 -8.15
C ILE A 54 -4.41 -8.55 -8.31
N ARG A 55 -4.70 -9.32 -7.25
CA ARG A 55 -5.70 -10.39 -7.28
C ARG A 55 -7.13 -9.89 -7.47
N GLY A 56 -7.37 -8.59 -7.31
CA GLY A 56 -8.67 -7.98 -7.56
C GLY A 56 -9.73 -8.30 -6.50
N LYS A 57 -9.33 -8.83 -5.34
CA LYS A 57 -10.21 -8.85 -4.17
C LYS A 57 -10.11 -7.49 -3.47
N PRO A 58 -11.21 -6.71 -3.43
CA PRO A 58 -11.27 -5.47 -2.66
C PRO A 58 -11.22 -5.74 -1.16
#